data_AF-A0A5B0P233-F1
#
_entry.id   AF-A0A5B0P233-F1
#
_cell.length_a   1.000
_cell.length_b   1.000
_cell.length_c   1.000
_cell.angle_alpha   90.00
_cell.angle_beta   90.00
_cell.angle_gamma   90.00
#
_symmetry.space_group_name_H-M   'P 1'
#
loop_
_entity.id
_entity.type
_entity.pdbx_description
1 polymer ?
#
loop_
_entity_poly.entity_id
_entity_poly.type
_entity_poly.pdbx_seq_one_letter_code
_entity_poly.pdbx_strand_id
1 'polypeptide(L)' 'MKGSDNIISFHSKRYASSPLIVQGSGAGAEVTAMGVVGDMIKVVERLIGRNIN' A
#
# COMPACT_ATOMS: atom_id res chain seq x y z
N MET A 1 -16.70 -4.19 -15.83
CA MET A 1 -15.50 -3.72 -15.09
C MET A 1 -15.86 -2.41 -14.43
N LYS A 2 -15.75 -2.29 -13.09
CA LYS A 2 -15.94 -1.02 -12.37
C LYS A 2 -14.70 -0.16 -12.68
N GLY A 3 -14.87 0.91 -13.46
CA GLY A 3 -13.82 1.53 -14.27
C GLY A 3 -12.70 2.31 -13.57
N SER A 4 -12.41 2.06 -12.29
CA SER A 4 -11.40 2.82 -11.54
C SER A 4 -10.51 1.96 -10.63
N ASP A 5 -10.58 0.64 -10.71
CA ASP A 5 -9.72 -0.22 -9.88
C ASP A 5 -8.31 -0.30 -10.49
N ASN A 6 -7.30 -0.08 -9.65
CA ASN A 6 -5.92 -0.38 -9.96
C ASN A 6 -5.64 -1.85 -9.65
N ILE A 7 -4.86 -2.51 -10.52
CA ILE A 7 -4.41 -3.89 -10.34
C ILE A 7 -2.90 -3.93 -10.58
N ILE A 8 -2.15 -4.50 -9.63
CA ILE A 8 -0.71 -4.70 -9.72
C ILE A 8 -0.40 -6.18 -9.47
N SER A 9 0.46 -6.76 -10.32
CA SER A 9 0.89 -8.16 -10.23
C SER A 9 2.39 -8.23 -9.92
N PHE A 10 2.73 -8.75 -8.73
CA PHE A 10 4.10 -8.90 -8.26
C PHE A 10 4.63 -10.31 -8.55
N HIS A 11 5.78 -10.36 -9.21
CA HIS A 11 6.50 -11.59 -9.54
C HIS A 11 7.80 -11.65 -8.75
N SER A 12 8.05 -12.76 -8.06
CA SER A 12 9.30 -12.99 -7.35
C SER A 12 9.58 -14.48 -7.22
N LYS A 13 10.81 -14.87 -6.84
CA LYS A 13 11.17 -16.27 -6.59
C LYS A 13 10.23 -16.97 -5.59
N ARG A 14 9.74 -16.23 -4.58
CA ARG A 14 8.81 -16.76 -3.56
C ARG A 14 7.37 -16.92 -4.07
N TYR A 15 6.99 -16.10 -5.05
CA TYR A 15 5.67 -16.11 -5.70
C TYR A 15 5.78 -16.62 -7.15
N ALA A 16 6.65 -17.60 -7.41
CA ALA A 16 7.00 -18.03 -8.77
C ALA A 16 5.87 -18.82 -9.46
N SER A 17 5.13 -19.64 -8.72
CA SER A 17 4.02 -20.45 -9.25
C SER A 17 2.69 -19.69 -9.32
N SER A 18 2.56 -18.62 -8.53
CA SER A 18 1.34 -17.82 -8.46
C SER A 18 1.72 -16.38 -8.09
N PRO A 19 1.62 -15.43 -9.04
CA PRO A 19 1.94 -14.03 -8.77
C PRO A 19 1.07 -13.46 -7.65
N LEU A 20 1.64 -12.58 -6.84
CA LEU A 20 0.87 -11.86 -5.82
C LEU A 20 0.12 -10.71 -6.50
N ILE A 21 -1.22 -10.78 -6.50
CA ILE A 21 -2.08 -9.75 -7.07
C ILE A 21 -2.58 -8.82 -5.97
N VAL A 22 -2.40 -7.51 -6.17
CA VAL A 22 -3.00 -6.46 -5.34
C VAL A 22 -3.98 -5.69 -6.21
N GLN A 23 -5.24 -5.63 -5.80
CA GLN A 23 -6.31 -4.91 -6.48
C GLN A 23 -7.09 -4.05 -5.48
N GLY A 24 -7.53 -2.88 -5.94
CA GLY A 24 -8.43 -2.00 -5.19
C GLY A 24 -8.72 -0.72 -5.95
N SER A 25 -9.54 0.16 -5.38
CA SER A 25 -9.85 1.44 -6.01
C SER A 25 -8.59 2.29 -6.16
N GLY A 26 -8.30 2.68 -7.40
CA GLY A 26 -7.08 3.39 -7.77
C GLY A 26 -7.11 4.90 -7.56
N ALA A 27 -8.30 5.46 -7.38
CA ALA A 27 -8.54 6.88 -7.15
C ALA A 27 -9.86 7.08 -6.39
N GLY A 28 -9.95 8.21 -5.69
CA GLY A 28 -11.11 8.62 -4.90
C GLY A 28 -10.67 9.39 -3.65
N ALA A 29 -11.44 10.40 -3.24
CA ALA A 29 -11.03 11.29 -2.15
C ALA A 29 -10.69 10.52 -0.86
N GLU A 30 -11.56 9.57 -0.47
CA GLU A 30 -11.37 8.76 0.73
C GLU A 30 -10.18 7.80 0.59
N VAL A 31 -10.05 7.10 -0.54
CA VAL A 31 -8.96 6.12 -0.75
C VAL A 31 -7.59 6.79 -0.82
N THR A 32 -7.50 7.97 -1.42
CA THR A 32 -6.27 8.77 -1.42
C THR A 32 -5.94 9.28 -0.02
N ALA A 33 -6.93 9.79 0.74
CA ALA A 33 -6.73 10.24 2.11
C ALA A 33 -6.24 9.11 3.03
N MET A 34 -6.79 7.90 2.87
CA MET A 34 -6.32 6.71 3.60
C MET A 34 -4.84 6.42 3.35
N GLY A 35 -4.38 6.50 2.09
CA GLY A 35 -2.97 6.32 1.75
C GLY A 35 -2.06 7.33 2.46
N VAL A 36 -2.42 8.62 2.42
CA VAL A 36 -1.67 9.70 3.07
C VAL A 36 -1.60 9.52 4.58
N VAL A 37 -2.74 9.22 5.23
CA VAL A 37 -2.79 9.02 6.68
C VAL A 37 -1.97 7.79 7.09
N GLY A 38 -2.04 6.70 6.33
CA GLY A 38 -1.23 5.50 6.58
C GLY A 38 0.27 5.78 6.54
N ASP A 39 0.72 6.62 5.62
CA ASP A 39 2.13 7.02 5.57
C ASP A 39 2.52 7.98 6.69
N MET A 40 1.64 8.90 7.09
CA MET A 40 1.85 9.76 8.25
C MET A 40 2.05 8.94 9.55
N ILE A 41 1.23 7.91 9.76
CA ILE A 41 1.39 7.00 10.92
C ILE A 41 2.77 6.34 10.90
N LYS A 42 3.19 5.76 9.76
CA LYS A 42 4.51 5.11 9.63
C LYS A 42 5.67 6.10 9.88
N VAL A 43 5.53 7.35 9.45
CA VAL A 43 6.52 8.40 9.71
C VAL A 43 6.64 8.66 11.21
N VAL A 44 5.52 8.84 11.90
CA VAL A 44 5.49 9.07 13.35
C VAL A 44 6.09 7.88 14.10
N GLU A 45 5.73 6.64 13.75
CA GLU A 45 6.32 5.42 14.33
C GLU A 45 7.84 5.39 14.19
N ARG A 46 8.36 5.75 13.01
CA ARG A 46 9.81 5.80 12.76
C ARG A 46 10.52 6.92 13.51
N LEU A 47 9.87 8.05 13.76
CA LEU A 47 10.46 9.15 14.53
C LEU A 47 10.48 8.82 16.02
N ILE A 48 9.39 8.28 16.55
CA ILE A 48 9.29 7.91 17.97
C ILE A 48 10.19 6.71 18.28
N GLY A 49 10.16 5.66 17.45
CA GLY A 49 10.99 4.46 17.64
C GLY A 49 12.49 4.69 17.50
N ARG A 50 12.92 5.82 16.92
CA ARG A 50 14.34 6.22 16.85
C ARG A 50 14.85 6.95 18.09
N ASN A 51 13.96 7.45 18.96
CA ASN A 51 14.34 8.18 20.19
C ASN A 51 14.68 7.27 21.38
N ILE A 52 14.82 5.96 21.15
CA ILE A 52 15.21 4.95 22.13
C ILE A 52 16.44 4.21 21.61
N ASN A 53 17.53 4.95 21.43
CA ASN A 53 18.91 4.46 21.38
C ASN A 53 19.84 5.55 21.91
#